data_AF-A0A6G8I5B2-F1
#
_entry.id   AF-A0A6G8I5B2-F1
#
_cell.length_a   1.000
_cell.length_b   1.000
_cell.length_c   1.000
_cell.angle_alpha   90.00
_cell.angle_beta   90.00
_cell.angle_gamma   90.00
#
_symmetry.space_group_name_H-M   'P 1'
#
loop_
_entity.id
_entity.type
_entity.pdbx_description
1 polymer ?
#
loop_
_entity_poly.entity_id
_entity_poly.type
_entity_poly.pdbx_seq_one_letter_code
_entity_poly.pdbx_strand_id
1 'polypeptide(L)'
;MDCNPESPPIAKKVVKRAQRDIEFVCRQLLRFAKMPVDELMAYLRKHPNESFYQIPHPKRNGHIQCGSLAWKRLGALTDIVLDLDRGLARRVGRQRARSAVIDAFVKRVLQEAREDNQETAVLLLQDTLAALRQSLIVTEHYLPCVLFPDGAPDEFRVGPVTFTRRGRFFKDRRLLLRRSVEAEAAAHIKYVNAAVARGFPRERAYSEVESQRLVRKLQARAIKTYRGYPWIASVKVTDCDKETSKDVNAG
;
A
#
# COMPACT_ATOMS: atom_id res chain seq x y z
N MET A 1 -19.76 -15.33 21.77
CA MET A 1 -19.88 -13.93 22.25
C MET A 1 -18.46 -13.44 22.37
N ASP A 2 -17.89 -12.93 21.27
CA ASP A 2 -16.49 -12.51 21.27
C ASP A 2 -16.44 -11.02 21.60
N CYS A 3 -15.97 -10.76 22.81
CA CYS A 3 -15.63 -9.43 23.31
C CYS A 3 -14.65 -8.78 22.35
N ASN A 4 -15.11 -7.74 21.66
CA ASN A 4 -14.25 -6.83 20.93
C ASN A 4 -13.23 -6.25 21.94
N PRO A 5 -11.91 -6.49 21.80
CA PRO A 5 -10.97 -5.88 22.71
C PRO A 5 -10.97 -4.39 22.38
N GLU A 6 -11.59 -3.58 23.25
CA GLU A 6 -11.49 -2.14 23.18
C GLU A 6 -10.01 -1.78 22.99
N SER A 7 -9.69 -1.14 21.87
CA SER A 7 -8.32 -0.72 21.60
C SER A 7 -7.88 0.15 22.78
N PRO A 8 -6.67 -0.08 23.35
CA PRO A 8 -6.26 0.59 24.57
C PRO A 8 -6.38 2.11 24.41
N PRO A 9 -6.82 2.82 25.47
CA PRO A 9 -7.10 4.24 25.37
C PRO A 9 -5.85 5.02 24.97
N ILE A 10 -5.97 5.81 23.89
CA ILE A 10 -4.86 6.61 23.37
C ILE A 10 -4.51 7.72 24.38
N ALA A 11 -3.24 7.82 24.75
CA ALA A 11 -2.79 8.79 25.73
C ALA A 11 -3.18 10.23 25.36
N LYS A 12 -3.74 11.00 26.31
CA LYS A 12 -4.24 12.38 26.09
C LYS A 12 -3.22 13.29 25.41
N LYS A 13 -1.93 13.17 25.74
CA LYS A 13 -0.85 13.96 25.12
C LYS A 13 -0.72 13.70 23.61
N VAL A 14 -0.90 12.45 23.19
CA VAL A 14 -0.87 12.04 21.78
C VAL A 14 -2.09 12.60 21.04
N VAL A 15 -3.27 12.47 21.63
CA VAL A 15 -4.52 13.04 21.08
C VAL A 15 -4.41 14.54 20.87
N LYS A 16 -3.93 15.30 21.87
CA LYS A 16 -3.69 16.75 21.75
C LYS A 16 -2.66 17.11 20.68
N ARG A 17 -1.68 16.24 20.42
CA ARG A 17 -0.70 16.44 19.35
C ARG A 17 -1.36 16.21 17.99
N ALA A 18 -2.08 15.10 17.83
CA ALA A 18 -2.80 14.78 16.61
C ALA A 18 -3.84 15.85 16.25
N GLN A 19 -4.58 16.36 17.24
CA GLN A 19 -5.52 17.48 17.04
C GLN A 19 -4.81 18.72 16.45
N ARG A 20 -3.68 19.13 17.02
CA ARG A 20 -2.92 20.29 16.52
C ARG A 20 -2.42 20.09 15.09
N ASP A 21 -2.04 18.86 14.74
CA ASP A 21 -1.62 18.52 13.38
C ASP A 21 -2.83 18.55 12.41
N ILE A 22 -4.01 18.07 12.83
CA ILE A 22 -5.28 18.15 12.06
C ILE A 22 -5.66 19.61 11.83
N GLU A 23 -5.73 20.42 12.89
CA GLU A 23 -6.06 21.86 12.83
C GLU A 23 -5.11 22.60 11.87
N PHE A 24 -3.82 22.27 11.90
CA PHE A 24 -2.86 22.85 10.97
C PHE A 24 -3.16 22.48 9.51
N VAL A 25 -3.48 21.21 9.24
CA VAL A 25 -3.86 20.76 7.89
C VAL A 25 -5.12 21.50 7.42
N CYS A 26 -6.16 21.60 8.26
CA CYS A 26 -7.37 22.37 7.97
C CYS A 26 -7.07 23.82 7.58
N ARG A 27 -6.20 24.50 8.34
CA ARG A 27 -5.77 25.87 8.01
C ARG A 27 -5.08 26.00 6.67
N GLN A 28 -4.23 25.04 6.30
CA GLN A 28 -3.58 25.06 4.98
C GLN A 28 -4.59 24.80 3.85
N LEU A 29 -5.54 23.89 4.04
CA LEU A 29 -6.61 23.67 3.07
C LEU A 29 -7.44 24.94 2.86
N LEU A 30 -7.82 25.62 3.94
CA LEU A 30 -8.55 26.89 3.86
C LEU A 30 -7.71 27.99 3.19
N ARG A 31 -6.39 28.04 3.43
CA ARG A 31 -5.48 28.98 2.75
C ARG A 31 -5.52 28.78 1.24
N PHE A 32 -5.34 27.54 0.76
CA PHE A 32 -5.36 27.26 -0.67
C PHE A 32 -6.75 27.43 -1.29
N ALA A 33 -7.81 27.10 -0.57
CA ALA A 33 -9.19 27.29 -1.03
C ALA A 33 -9.58 28.78 -1.17
N LYS A 34 -9.00 29.66 -0.34
CA LYS A 34 -9.24 31.11 -0.38
C LYS A 34 -8.31 31.86 -1.36
N MET A 35 -7.29 31.18 -1.90
CA MET A 35 -6.33 31.80 -2.81
C MET A 35 -6.95 31.99 -4.20
N PRO A 36 -6.92 33.19 -4.78
CA PRO A 36 -7.34 33.41 -6.16
C PRO A 36 -6.50 32.57 -7.14
N VAL A 37 -7.10 32.18 -8.26
CA VAL A 37 -6.46 31.30 -9.25
C VAL A 37 -5.12 31.85 -9.75
N ASP A 38 -5.04 33.16 -10.01
CA ASP A 38 -3.80 33.80 -10.48
C ASP A 38 -2.67 33.75 -9.46
N GLU A 39 -3.02 33.97 -8.18
CA GLU A 39 -2.07 33.87 -7.07
C GLU A 39 -1.61 32.42 -6.86
N LEU A 40 -2.54 31.47 -6.95
CA LEU A 40 -2.22 30.04 -6.85
C LEU A 40 -1.27 29.59 -7.96
N MET A 41 -1.54 30.00 -9.20
CA MET A 41 -0.67 29.67 -10.33
C MET A 41 0.69 30.35 -10.19
N ALA A 42 0.75 31.60 -9.74
CA ALA A 42 2.01 32.28 -9.45
C ALA A 42 2.81 31.58 -8.33
N TYR A 43 2.13 31.12 -7.27
CA TYR A 43 2.73 30.36 -6.18
C TYR A 43 3.29 29.02 -6.67
N LEU A 44 2.51 28.25 -7.43
CA LEU A 44 2.95 26.95 -7.97
C LEU A 44 4.10 27.08 -8.96
N ARG A 45 4.18 28.15 -9.75
CA ARG A 45 5.34 28.44 -10.61
C ARG A 45 6.60 28.70 -9.80
N LYS A 46 6.49 29.44 -8.69
CA LYS A 46 7.61 29.72 -7.77
C LYS A 46 8.01 28.49 -6.94
N HIS A 47 7.06 27.61 -6.67
CA HIS A 47 7.25 26.41 -5.86
C HIS A 47 6.75 25.16 -6.62
N PRO A 48 7.45 24.69 -7.66
CA PRO A 48 6.96 23.63 -8.54
C PRO A 48 6.66 22.33 -7.81
N ASN A 49 7.40 22.04 -6.72
CA ASN A 49 7.20 20.85 -5.91
C ASN A 49 5.86 20.86 -5.14
N GLU A 50 5.24 22.03 -4.95
CA GLU A 50 3.97 22.14 -4.24
C GLU A 50 2.85 21.38 -4.95
N SER A 51 2.90 21.30 -6.28
CA SER A 51 1.93 20.57 -7.10
C SER A 51 1.80 19.08 -6.74
N PHE A 52 2.80 18.49 -6.09
CA PHE A 52 2.77 17.08 -5.66
C PHE A 52 2.11 16.87 -4.29
N TYR A 53 1.80 17.94 -3.55
CA TYR A 53 1.24 17.85 -2.20
C TYR A 53 -0.27 18.07 -2.20
N GLN A 54 -0.98 17.02 -2.61
CA GLN A 54 -2.42 17.02 -2.77
C GLN A 54 -3.07 15.86 -2.02
N ILE A 55 -4.31 16.05 -1.61
CA ILE A 55 -5.16 15.00 -1.02
C ILE A 55 -6.35 14.72 -1.93
N PRO A 56 -6.95 13.51 -1.88
CA PRO A 56 -8.18 13.22 -2.62
C PRO A 56 -9.31 14.18 -2.25
N HIS A 57 -10.08 14.62 -3.24
CA HIS A 57 -11.31 15.37 -2.98
C HIS A 57 -12.32 14.48 -2.23
N PRO A 58 -13.14 14.99 -1.27
CA PRO A 58 -14.11 14.19 -0.52
C PRO A 58 -15.13 13.47 -1.41
N LYS A 59 -15.47 14.02 -2.58
CA LYS A 59 -16.31 13.37 -3.61
C LYS A 59 -15.58 12.32 -4.47
N ARG A 60 -14.30 12.04 -4.18
CA ARG A 60 -13.38 11.15 -4.91
C ARG A 60 -13.18 11.45 -6.41
N ASN A 61 -13.60 12.64 -6.86
CA ASN A 61 -13.32 13.14 -8.19
C ASN A 61 -12.32 14.30 -8.08
N GLY A 62 -11.08 14.06 -8.48
CA GLY A 62 -9.99 15.03 -8.42
C GLY A 62 -9.29 15.12 -7.06
N HIS A 63 -8.48 16.18 -6.92
CA HIS A 63 -7.57 16.39 -5.81
C HIS A 63 -7.70 17.82 -5.27
N ILE A 64 -7.39 18.00 -3.99
CA ILE A 64 -7.33 19.30 -3.32
C ILE A 64 -5.88 19.59 -2.95
N GLN A 65 -5.44 20.81 -3.25
CA GLN A 65 -4.13 21.31 -2.87
C GLN A 65 -4.05 21.51 -1.35
N CYS A 66 -3.09 20.86 -0.70
CA CYS A 66 -2.84 21.02 0.75
C CYS A 66 -1.47 21.63 1.06
N GLY A 67 -0.52 21.46 0.13
CA GLY A 67 0.83 22.00 0.22
C GLY A 67 1.76 21.23 1.16
N SER A 68 3.06 21.51 1.01
CA SER A 68 4.16 20.80 1.66
C SER A 68 4.08 20.81 3.19
N LEU A 69 3.62 21.93 3.77
CA LEU A 69 3.48 22.08 5.22
C LEU A 69 2.37 21.18 5.79
N ALA A 70 1.22 21.11 5.12
CA ALA A 70 0.15 20.19 5.52
C ALA A 70 0.59 18.75 5.30
N TRP A 71 1.27 18.47 4.19
CA TRP A 71 1.81 17.15 3.90
C TRP A 71 2.77 16.65 4.98
N LYS A 72 3.63 17.53 5.52
CA LYS A 72 4.51 17.23 6.65
C LYS A 72 3.72 16.87 7.90
N ARG A 73 2.59 17.54 8.17
CA ARG A 73 1.71 17.26 9.32
C ARG A 73 0.96 15.94 9.17
N LEU A 74 0.48 15.61 7.97
CA LEU A 74 -0.04 14.28 7.64
C LEU A 74 1.04 13.20 7.84
N GLY A 75 2.29 13.51 7.51
CA GLY A 75 3.45 12.68 7.84
C GLY A 75 3.64 12.49 9.35
N ALA A 76 3.53 13.55 10.15
CA ALA A 76 3.63 13.45 11.61
C ALA A 76 2.50 12.62 12.22
N LEU A 77 1.27 12.73 11.71
CA LEU A 77 0.14 11.87 12.08
C LEU A 77 0.42 10.39 11.73
N THR A 78 1.06 10.15 10.58
CA THR A 78 1.51 8.80 10.20
C THR A 78 2.48 8.24 11.22
N ASP A 79 3.47 9.03 11.62
CA ASP A 79 4.48 8.61 12.59
C ASP A 79 3.84 8.34 13.98
N ILE A 80 2.85 9.15 14.40
CA ILE A 80 2.05 8.90 15.61
C ILE A 80 1.34 7.54 15.54
N VAL A 81 0.67 7.23 14.43
CA VAL A 81 -0.06 5.96 14.26
C VAL A 81 0.89 4.77 14.36
N LEU A 82 2.06 4.86 13.74
CA LEU A 82 3.08 3.80 13.78
C LEU A 82 3.71 3.65 15.18
N ASP A 83 3.86 4.75 15.92
CA ASP A 83 4.35 4.70 17.31
C ASP A 83 3.34 4.07 18.28
N LEU A 84 2.03 4.23 18.01
CA LEU A 84 0.96 3.64 18.83
C LEU A 84 0.91 2.11 18.74
N ASP A 85 1.30 1.54 17.60
CA ASP A 85 1.35 0.10 17.39
C ASP A 85 2.66 -0.29 16.68
N ARG A 86 3.73 -0.42 17.48
CA ARG A 86 5.06 -0.79 16.98
C ARG A 86 5.10 -2.17 16.31
N GLY A 87 4.17 -3.07 16.66
CA GLY A 87 4.05 -4.37 16.01
C GLY A 87 3.54 -4.21 14.58
N LEU A 88 2.47 -3.43 14.41
CA LEU A 88 1.93 -3.05 13.12
C LEU A 88 2.93 -2.25 12.28
N ALA A 89 3.71 -1.36 12.89
CA ALA A 89 4.70 -0.54 12.18
C ALA A 89 5.82 -1.34 11.50
N ARG A 90 6.11 -2.55 11.99
CA ARG A 90 7.08 -3.47 11.35
C ARG A 90 6.48 -4.24 10.18
N ARG A 91 5.15 -4.26 10.07
CA ARG A 91 4.35 -5.06 9.13
C ARG A 91 3.69 -4.19 8.05
N VAL A 92 3.79 -2.87 8.18
CA VAL A 92 3.16 -1.89 7.28
C VAL A 92 4.18 -0.87 6.81
N GLY A 93 4.26 -0.66 5.49
CA GLY A 93 5.10 0.36 4.89
C GLY A 93 4.61 1.77 5.20
N ARG A 94 5.54 2.72 5.40
CA ARG A 94 5.21 4.10 5.79
C ARG A 94 4.29 4.81 4.77
N GLN A 95 4.43 4.53 3.48
CA GLN A 95 3.55 5.09 2.45
C GLN A 95 2.11 4.60 2.61
N ARG A 96 1.91 3.30 2.88
CA ARG A 96 0.60 2.70 3.14
C ARG A 96 -0.05 3.32 4.38
N ALA A 97 0.73 3.50 5.45
CA ALA A 97 0.28 4.18 6.65
C ALA A 97 -0.15 5.63 6.38
N ARG A 98 0.62 6.39 5.59
CA ARG A 98 0.24 7.76 5.21
C ARG A 98 -1.05 7.78 4.39
N SER A 99 -1.21 6.87 3.42
CA SER A 99 -2.45 6.77 2.65
C SER A 99 -3.65 6.50 3.56
N ALA A 100 -3.53 5.59 4.53
CA ALA A 100 -4.60 5.32 5.48
C ALA A 100 -4.94 6.54 6.36
N VAL A 101 -3.93 7.29 6.82
CA VAL A 101 -4.13 8.56 7.55
C VAL A 101 -4.88 9.58 6.69
N ILE A 102 -4.50 9.73 5.42
CA ILE A 102 -5.15 10.66 4.49
C ILE A 102 -6.60 10.23 4.25
N ASP A 103 -6.86 8.93 4.03
CA ASP A 103 -8.22 8.42 3.84
C ASP A 103 -9.10 8.66 5.07
N ALA A 104 -8.56 8.42 6.27
CA ALA A 104 -9.26 8.69 7.53
C ALA A 104 -9.51 10.20 7.73
N PHE A 105 -8.53 11.05 7.39
CA PHE A 105 -8.68 12.51 7.44
C PHE A 105 -9.77 12.99 6.47
N VAL A 106 -9.71 12.59 5.21
CA VAL A 106 -10.69 12.97 4.19
C VAL A 106 -12.09 12.52 4.61
N LYS A 107 -12.24 11.30 5.13
CA LYS A 107 -13.52 10.80 5.63
C LYS A 107 -14.04 11.63 6.80
N ARG A 108 -13.29 11.70 7.90
CA ARG A 108 -13.79 12.31 9.15
C ARG A 108 -13.91 13.82 9.07
N VAL A 109 -12.95 14.50 8.46
CA VAL A 109 -12.88 15.97 8.47
C VAL A 109 -13.58 16.56 7.25
N LEU A 110 -13.41 15.99 6.05
CA LEU A 110 -13.92 16.61 4.82
C LEU A 110 -15.27 16.06 4.36
N GLN A 111 -15.54 14.76 4.53
CA GLN A 111 -16.82 14.16 4.14
C GLN A 111 -17.86 14.29 5.25
N GLU A 112 -17.51 13.92 6.48
CA GLU A 112 -18.39 14.02 7.66
C GLU A 112 -18.46 15.44 8.24
N ALA A 113 -17.63 16.37 7.75
CA ALA A 113 -17.56 17.76 8.22
C ALA A 113 -17.37 17.90 9.74
N ARG A 114 -16.63 16.97 10.37
CA ARG A 114 -16.37 17.04 11.81
C ARG A 114 -15.40 18.17 12.14
N GLU A 115 -15.60 18.76 13.32
CA GLU A 115 -14.68 19.73 13.90
C GLU A 115 -13.31 19.12 14.20
N ASP A 116 -12.27 19.96 14.17
CA ASP A 116 -10.88 19.62 14.48
C ASP A 116 -10.61 19.57 15.99
N ASN A 117 -11.45 18.80 16.70
CA ASN A 117 -11.38 18.58 18.13
C ASN A 117 -10.69 17.24 18.51
N GLN A 118 -10.53 16.99 19.81
CA GLN A 118 -9.87 15.79 20.31
C GLN A 118 -10.62 14.50 19.98
N GLU A 119 -11.94 14.54 19.90
CA GLU A 119 -12.76 13.38 19.54
C GLU A 119 -12.48 12.95 18.10
N THR A 120 -12.46 13.90 17.16
CA THR A 120 -12.10 13.65 15.76
C THR A 120 -10.66 13.12 15.65
N ALA A 121 -9.73 13.64 16.47
CA ALA A 121 -8.37 13.13 16.49
C ALA A 121 -8.30 11.66 16.95
N VAL A 122 -9.06 11.27 17.99
CA VAL A 122 -9.14 9.87 18.44
C VAL A 122 -9.71 8.98 17.35
N LEU A 123 -10.84 9.37 16.76
CA LEU A 123 -11.49 8.59 15.69
C LEU A 123 -10.59 8.42 14.48
N LEU A 124 -9.88 9.46 14.05
CA LEU A 124 -8.95 9.40 12.93
C LEU A 124 -7.84 8.37 13.20
N LEU A 125 -7.23 8.41 14.39
CA LEU A 125 -6.16 7.48 14.75
C LEU A 125 -6.69 6.03 14.83
N GLN A 126 -7.86 5.82 15.43
CA GLN A 126 -8.48 4.50 15.55
C GLN A 126 -8.89 3.92 14.19
N ASP A 127 -9.55 4.71 13.35
CA ASP A 127 -9.93 4.31 11.98
C ASP A 127 -8.69 3.94 11.16
N THR A 128 -7.60 4.71 11.31
CA THR A 128 -6.33 4.42 10.61
C THR A 128 -5.76 3.08 11.06
N LEU A 129 -5.65 2.85 12.38
CA LEU A 129 -5.15 1.58 12.93
C LEU A 129 -6.00 0.39 12.48
N ALA A 130 -7.32 0.53 12.50
CA ALA A 130 -8.24 -0.51 12.05
C ALA A 130 -8.05 -0.82 10.56
N ALA A 131 -7.99 0.21 9.71
CA ALA A 131 -7.78 0.05 8.27
C ALA A 131 -6.43 -0.61 7.94
N LEU A 132 -5.38 -0.26 8.69
CA LEU A 132 -4.07 -0.87 8.51
C LEU A 132 -4.05 -2.34 8.92
N ARG A 133 -4.64 -2.70 10.07
CA ARG A 133 -4.77 -4.10 10.51
C ARG A 133 -5.56 -4.95 9.52
N GLN A 134 -6.65 -4.41 8.97
CA GLN A 134 -7.45 -5.07 7.94
C GLN A 134 -6.70 -5.24 6.60
N SER A 135 -5.64 -4.46 6.36
CA SER A 135 -4.86 -4.55 5.12
C SER A 135 -3.76 -5.61 5.13
N LEU A 136 -3.54 -6.26 6.28
CA LEU A 136 -2.51 -7.28 6.44
C LEU A 136 -2.99 -8.57 5.79
N ILE A 137 -2.11 -9.17 4.98
CA ILE A 137 -2.39 -10.40 4.26
C ILE A 137 -1.28 -11.42 4.53
N VAL A 138 -1.58 -12.68 4.26
CA VAL A 138 -0.58 -13.73 4.21
C VAL A 138 -0.09 -13.86 2.77
N THR A 139 1.20 -13.63 2.55
CA THR A 139 1.83 -13.77 1.23
C THR A 139 2.84 -14.91 1.26
N GLU A 140 2.67 -15.88 0.37
CA GLU A 140 3.66 -16.94 0.13
C GLU A 140 4.58 -16.51 -1.03
N HIS A 141 5.86 -16.32 -0.74
CA HIS A 141 6.88 -15.98 -1.74
C HIS A 141 7.64 -17.24 -2.17
N TYR A 142 8.02 -17.28 -3.44
CA TYR A 142 8.84 -18.35 -4.01
C TYR A 142 10.16 -17.76 -4.52
N LEU A 143 11.28 -18.33 -4.09
CA LEU A 143 12.63 -17.86 -4.40
C LEU A 143 13.41 -18.97 -5.10
N PRO A 144 13.79 -18.81 -6.38
CA PRO A 144 14.65 -19.78 -7.05
C PRO A 144 16.06 -19.70 -6.45
N CYS A 145 16.64 -20.85 -6.08
CA CYS A 145 17.96 -20.88 -5.43
C CYS A 145 18.76 -22.13 -5.81
N VAL A 146 20.09 -22.00 -5.72
CA VAL A 146 21.03 -23.12 -5.77
C VAL A 146 21.54 -23.31 -4.35
N LEU A 147 21.20 -24.42 -3.72
CA LEU A 147 21.82 -24.84 -2.47
C LEU A 147 22.83 -25.94 -2.80
N PHE A 148 24.08 -25.71 -2.40
CA PHE A 148 25.24 -26.58 -2.55
C PHE A 148 25.60 -26.92 -4.01
N PRO A 149 26.43 -26.08 -4.66
CA PRO A 149 26.93 -26.35 -6.00
C PRO A 149 27.84 -27.59 -6.04
N ASP A 150 28.70 -27.78 -5.02
CA ASP A 150 29.76 -28.80 -4.98
C ASP A 150 29.86 -29.49 -3.59
N GLY A 151 29.02 -30.50 -3.34
CA GLY A 151 29.02 -31.29 -2.09
C GLY A 151 27.75 -31.13 -1.25
N ALA A 152 27.62 -31.92 -0.18
CA ALA A 152 26.45 -31.89 0.73
C ALA A 152 26.92 -31.64 2.17
N PRO A 153 26.25 -30.77 2.95
CA PRO A 153 26.54 -30.63 4.37
C PRO A 153 25.90 -31.77 5.18
N ASP A 154 26.53 -32.13 6.31
CA ASP A 154 25.97 -33.10 7.26
C ASP A 154 24.72 -32.57 8.00
N GLU A 155 24.61 -31.25 8.21
CA GLU A 155 23.39 -30.57 8.66
C GLU A 155 23.37 -29.10 8.14
N PHE A 156 22.20 -28.58 7.74
CA PHE A 156 22.00 -27.12 7.59
C PHE A 156 20.58 -26.72 8.01
N ARG A 157 20.45 -25.56 8.68
CA ARG A 157 19.16 -25.00 9.13
C ARG A 157 18.93 -23.64 8.49
N VAL A 158 17.81 -23.49 7.80
CA VAL A 158 17.34 -22.20 7.26
C VAL A 158 15.88 -22.04 7.64
N GLY A 159 15.58 -21.09 8.55
CA GLY A 159 14.32 -20.84 9.28
C GLY A 159 12.96 -21.29 8.67
N PRO A 160 11.93 -20.43 8.54
CA PRO A 160 10.58 -20.84 8.13
C PRO A 160 10.46 -21.16 6.62
N VAL A 161 11.57 -21.52 5.97
CA VAL A 161 11.69 -21.61 4.52
C VAL A 161 11.66 -23.08 4.09
N THR A 162 10.72 -23.43 3.22
CA THR A 162 10.58 -24.78 2.67
C THR A 162 11.25 -24.87 1.31
N PHE A 163 12.26 -25.73 1.17
CA PHE A 163 12.92 -25.98 -0.12
C PHE A 163 12.26 -27.14 -0.84
N THR A 164 11.78 -26.89 -2.06
CA THR A 164 11.14 -27.91 -2.91
C THR A 164 11.97 -28.10 -4.18
N ARG A 165 12.27 -29.35 -4.54
CA ARG A 165 12.90 -29.67 -5.83
C ARG A 165 12.02 -29.15 -6.97
N ARG A 166 12.63 -28.54 -7.98
CA ARG A 166 11.95 -27.93 -9.14
C ARG A 166 10.84 -28.80 -9.74
N GLY A 167 11.13 -30.08 -10.00
CA GLY A 167 10.18 -31.00 -10.62
C GLY A 167 8.91 -31.19 -9.78
N ARG A 168 9.06 -31.33 -8.46
CA ARG A 168 7.95 -31.42 -7.51
C ARG A 168 7.18 -30.10 -7.41
N PHE A 169 7.88 -28.97 -7.32
CA PHE A 169 7.26 -27.64 -7.24
C PHE A 169 6.28 -27.39 -8.40
N PHE A 170 6.72 -27.59 -9.64
CA PHE A 170 5.86 -27.35 -10.81
C PHE A 170 4.73 -28.38 -10.93
N LYS A 171 4.94 -29.62 -10.48
CA LYS A 171 3.89 -30.65 -10.42
C LYS A 171 2.80 -30.24 -9.44
N ASP A 172 3.19 -29.91 -8.21
CA ASP A 172 2.29 -29.63 -7.09
C ASP A 172 1.56 -28.28 -7.29
N ARG A 173 2.22 -27.28 -7.88
CA ARG A 173 1.66 -25.93 -8.08
C ARG A 173 1.05 -25.70 -9.47
N ARG A 174 0.95 -26.71 -10.34
CA ARG A 174 0.49 -26.57 -11.73
C ARG A 174 -0.86 -25.85 -11.86
N LEU A 175 -1.85 -26.27 -11.06
CA LEU A 175 -3.20 -25.68 -11.08
C LEU A 175 -3.20 -24.25 -10.52
N LEU A 176 -2.44 -24.00 -9.46
CA LEU A 176 -2.30 -22.66 -8.87
C LEU A 176 -1.65 -21.68 -9.84
N LEU A 177 -0.58 -22.09 -10.52
CA LEU A 177 0.09 -21.26 -11.54
C LEU A 177 -0.85 -20.95 -12.71
N ARG A 178 -1.66 -21.91 -13.15
CA ARG A 178 -2.66 -21.69 -14.21
C ARG A 178 -3.72 -20.68 -13.78
N ARG A 179 -4.31 -20.86 -12.59
CA ARG A 179 -5.30 -19.93 -12.02
C ARG A 179 -4.72 -18.53 -11.82
N SER A 180 -3.46 -18.43 -11.41
CA SER A 180 -2.77 -17.13 -11.27
C SER A 180 -2.68 -16.39 -12.59
N VAL A 181 -2.37 -17.05 -13.71
CA VAL A 181 -2.34 -16.41 -15.03
C VAL A 181 -3.71 -15.88 -15.43
N GLU A 182 -4.76 -16.67 -15.19
CA GLU A 182 -6.14 -16.28 -15.49
C GLU A 182 -6.57 -15.08 -14.63
N ALA A 183 -6.26 -15.10 -13.34
CA ALA A 183 -6.57 -14.01 -12.41
C ALA A 183 -5.81 -12.71 -12.73
N GLU A 184 -4.51 -12.79 -13.03
CA GLU A 184 -3.70 -11.62 -13.41
C GLU A 184 -4.14 -11.04 -14.76
N ALA A 185 -4.54 -11.89 -15.71
CA ALA A 185 -5.11 -11.43 -16.97
C ALA A 185 -6.43 -10.66 -16.75
N ALA A 186 -7.34 -11.20 -15.93
CA ALA A 186 -8.58 -10.53 -15.58
C ALA A 186 -8.34 -9.21 -14.83
N ALA A 187 -7.38 -9.18 -13.89
CA ALA A 187 -7.00 -7.97 -13.17
C ALA A 187 -6.43 -6.90 -14.10
N HIS A 188 -5.59 -7.28 -15.06
CA HIS A 188 -5.04 -6.35 -16.04
C HIS A 188 -6.13 -5.80 -16.97
N ILE A 189 -7.04 -6.65 -17.46
CA ILE A 189 -8.19 -6.22 -18.28
C ILE A 189 -9.04 -5.21 -17.50
N LYS A 190 -9.35 -5.50 -16.23
CA LYS A 190 -10.11 -4.58 -15.36
C LYS A 190 -9.38 -3.25 -15.18
N TYR A 191 -8.07 -3.28 -14.97
CA TYR A 191 -7.25 -2.07 -14.85
C TYR A 191 -7.30 -1.21 -16.11
N VAL A 192 -7.13 -1.82 -17.29
CA VAL A 192 -7.15 -1.12 -18.59
C VAL A 192 -8.54 -0.52 -18.85
N ASN A 193 -9.61 -1.28 -18.63
CA ASN A 193 -10.98 -0.78 -18.79
C ASN A 193 -11.28 0.38 -17.82
N ALA A 194 -10.80 0.30 -16.58
CA ALA A 194 -10.93 1.39 -15.61
C ALA A 194 -10.10 2.63 -16.01
N ALA A 195 -8.97 2.47 -16.69
CA ALA A 195 -8.19 3.61 -17.21
C ALA A 195 -8.90 4.27 -18.40
N VAL A 196 -9.48 3.47 -19.32
CA VAL A 196 -10.27 3.99 -20.45
C VAL A 196 -11.50 4.75 -19.95
N ALA A 197 -12.23 4.21 -18.97
CA ALA A 197 -13.36 4.90 -18.34
C ALA A 197 -12.96 6.22 -17.65
N ARG A 198 -11.68 6.39 -17.30
CA ARG A 198 -11.12 7.63 -16.74
C ARG A 198 -10.56 8.60 -17.80
N GLY A 199 -10.82 8.33 -19.09
CA GLY A 199 -10.45 9.21 -20.20
C GLY A 199 -9.16 8.81 -20.93
N PHE A 200 -8.58 7.64 -20.65
CA PHE A 200 -7.44 7.15 -21.43
C PHE A 200 -7.88 6.72 -22.84
N PRO A 201 -7.18 7.12 -23.93
CA PRO A 201 -7.59 6.79 -25.29
C PRO A 201 -7.65 5.28 -25.56
N ARG A 202 -8.80 4.78 -26.06
CA ARG A 202 -9.01 3.35 -26.31
C ARG A 202 -8.04 2.79 -27.36
N GLU A 203 -7.70 3.59 -28.37
CA GLU A 203 -6.75 3.22 -29.43
C GLU A 203 -5.33 2.91 -28.93
N ARG A 204 -4.96 3.50 -27.78
CA ARG A 204 -3.64 3.29 -27.14
C ARG A 204 -3.72 2.27 -25.99
N ALA A 205 -4.91 1.79 -25.66
CA ALA A 205 -5.13 0.84 -24.58
C ALA A 205 -5.00 -0.60 -25.08
N TYR A 206 -4.49 -1.49 -24.24
CA TYR A 206 -4.45 -2.92 -24.54
C TYR A 206 -5.87 -3.46 -24.74
N SER A 207 -6.09 -4.22 -25.82
CA SER A 207 -7.28 -5.07 -25.95
C SER A 207 -7.26 -6.21 -24.92
N GLU A 208 -8.38 -6.92 -24.77
CA GLU A 208 -8.44 -8.08 -23.88
C GLU A 208 -7.49 -9.20 -24.30
N VAL A 209 -7.38 -9.43 -25.62
CA VAL A 209 -6.47 -10.44 -26.19
C VAL A 209 -5.01 -10.04 -25.95
N GLU A 210 -4.65 -8.78 -26.16
CA GLU A 210 -3.30 -8.30 -25.90
C GLU A 210 -2.96 -8.34 -24.41
N SER A 211 -3.92 -8.01 -23.55
CA SER A 211 -3.80 -8.11 -22.09
C SER A 211 -3.50 -9.55 -21.65
N GLN A 212 -4.26 -10.53 -22.16
CA GLN A 212 -4.01 -11.94 -21.90
C GLN A 212 -2.64 -12.39 -22.43
N ARG A 213 -2.27 -11.96 -23.64
CA ARG A 213 -0.98 -12.30 -24.26
C ARG A 213 0.20 -11.72 -23.48
N LEU A 214 0.08 -10.49 -22.99
CA LEU A 214 1.08 -9.84 -22.16
C LEU A 214 1.32 -10.63 -20.87
N VAL A 215 0.25 -10.92 -20.11
CA VAL A 215 0.36 -11.68 -18.85
C VAL A 215 0.95 -13.06 -19.08
N ARG A 216 0.52 -13.78 -20.13
CA ARG A 216 1.11 -15.09 -20.50
C ARG A 216 2.60 -14.99 -20.81
N LYS A 217 3.03 -13.96 -21.55
CA LYS A 217 4.46 -13.74 -21.85
C LYS A 217 5.27 -13.45 -20.59
N LEU A 218 4.76 -12.61 -19.69
CA LEU A 218 5.41 -12.30 -18.42
C LEU A 218 5.54 -13.55 -17.55
N GLN A 219 4.48 -14.36 -17.44
CA GLN A 219 4.51 -15.62 -16.69
C GLN A 219 5.50 -16.61 -17.32
N ALA A 220 5.50 -16.76 -18.65
CA ALA A 220 6.43 -17.65 -19.33
C ALA A 220 7.89 -17.25 -19.09
N ARG A 221 8.18 -15.94 -19.08
CA ARG A 221 9.51 -15.42 -18.75
C ARG A 221 9.88 -15.74 -17.30
N ALA A 222 8.96 -15.53 -16.36
CA ALA A 222 9.17 -15.90 -14.95
C ALA A 222 9.44 -17.40 -14.80
N ILE A 223 8.61 -18.27 -15.38
CA ILE A 223 8.81 -19.72 -15.36
C ILE A 223 10.16 -20.12 -15.96
N LYS A 224 10.57 -19.49 -17.07
CA LYS A 224 11.88 -19.76 -17.70
C LYS A 224 13.02 -19.44 -16.73
N THR A 225 12.96 -18.33 -16.00
CA THR A 225 13.95 -17.99 -14.97
C THR A 225 14.01 -19.09 -13.90
N TYR A 226 12.86 -19.51 -13.35
CA TYR A 226 12.82 -20.52 -12.27
C TYR A 226 13.31 -21.90 -12.73
N ARG A 227 13.18 -22.23 -14.03
CA ARG A 227 13.66 -23.50 -14.57
C ARG A 227 15.19 -23.63 -14.51
N GLY A 228 15.93 -22.52 -14.45
CA GLY A 228 17.39 -22.53 -14.30
C GLY A 228 17.88 -23.00 -12.94
N TYR A 229 16.99 -23.15 -11.95
CA TYR A 229 17.36 -23.43 -10.57
C TYR A 229 16.88 -24.83 -10.12
N PRO A 230 17.70 -25.58 -9.38
CA PRO A 230 17.37 -26.93 -8.92
C PRO A 230 16.34 -26.93 -7.77
N TRP A 231 16.30 -25.85 -6.99
CA TRP A 231 15.44 -25.69 -5.82
C TRP A 231 14.60 -24.42 -5.91
N ILE A 232 13.38 -24.52 -5.40
CA ILE A 232 12.51 -23.38 -5.13
C ILE A 232 12.31 -23.31 -3.62
N ALA A 233 12.79 -22.23 -3.00
CA ALA A 233 12.49 -21.90 -1.62
C ALA A 233 11.11 -21.28 -1.54
N SER A 234 10.31 -21.65 -0.54
CA SER A 234 8.99 -21.08 -0.28
C SER A 234 9.00 -20.50 1.13
N VAL A 235 8.62 -19.24 1.28
CA VAL A 235 8.50 -18.57 2.58
C VAL A 235 7.11 -17.99 2.72
N LYS A 236 6.45 -18.28 3.84
CA LYS A 236 5.17 -17.66 4.20
C LYS A 236 5.46 -16.45 5.08
N VAL A 237 5.24 -15.26 4.52
CA VAL A 237 5.22 -14.02 5.29
C VAL A 237 3.78 -13.82 5.70
N THR A 238 3.48 -14.22 6.93
CA THR A 238 2.17 -13.94 7.51
C THR A 238 2.06 -12.47 7.81
N ASP A 239 0.83 -11.96 7.77
CA ASP A 239 0.48 -10.82 8.60
C ASP A 239 1.15 -9.50 8.16
N CYS A 240 1.62 -9.40 6.92
CA CYS A 240 2.34 -8.22 6.39
C CYS A 240 1.54 -7.55 5.27
N ASP A 241 1.70 -6.24 5.08
CA ASP A 241 1.13 -5.60 3.90
C ASP A 241 1.83 -6.08 2.62
N LYS A 242 1.08 -6.07 1.50
CA LYS A 242 1.53 -6.65 0.23
C LYS A 242 2.84 -6.06 -0.27
N GLU A 243 3.05 -4.74 -0.17
CA GLU A 243 4.25 -4.10 -0.73
C GLU A 243 5.47 -4.36 0.16
N THR A 244 5.34 -4.19 1.48
CA THR A 244 6.42 -4.54 2.43
C THR A 244 6.80 -6.01 2.35
N SER A 245 5.84 -6.90 2.08
CA SER A 245 6.15 -8.32 1.87
C SER A 245 7.07 -8.56 0.67
N LYS A 246 7.06 -7.72 -0.37
CA LYS A 246 7.91 -7.88 -1.56
C LYS A 246 9.36 -7.48 -1.30
N ASP A 247 9.61 -6.54 -0.40
CA ASP A 247 10.95 -6.05 -0.06
C ASP A 247 11.81 -7.12 0.65
N VAL A 248 11.17 -8.17 1.19
CA VAL A 248 11.86 -9.36 1.73
C VAL A 248 12.67 -10.09 0.66
N ASN A 249 12.39 -9.87 -0.63
CA ASN A 249 13.05 -10.53 -1.76
C ASN A 249 14.24 -9.75 -2.35
N ALA A 250 14.62 -8.60 -1.77
CA ALA A 250 15.63 -7.69 -2.32
C ALA A 250 17.00 -7.72 -1.60
N GLY A 251 17.22 -8.71 -0.73
CA GLY A 251 18.50 -8.95 -0.05
C GLY A 251 19.37 -9.98 -0.76
#